data_AF-F3QJ85-F1
#
_entry.id   AF-F3QJ85-F1
#
_cell.length_a   1.000
_cell.length_b   1.000
_cell.length_c   1.000
_cell.angle_alpha   90.00
_cell.angle_beta   90.00
_cell.angle_gamma   90.00
#
_symmetry.space_group_name_H-M   'P 1'
#
loop_
_entity.id
_entity.type
_entity.pdbx_description
1 polymer ?
#
loop_
_entity_poly.entity_id
_entity_poly.type
_entity_poly.pdbx_seq_one_letter_code
_entity_poly.pdbx_strand_id
1 'polypeptide(L)'
;MKMKKLLLLLPISFLTLTSCTVVDGQTFWFNEIKTYRVFQVLPDGNALAVECDSEYDKYCYGDVALLAKREKPFYDGIKVTIPKPTIEGTYRYETRDNFIKTVPIVR
;
A
#
# COMPACT_ATOMS: atom_id res chain seq x y z
N MET A 1 -39.10 45.11 -30.04
CA MET A 1 -37.82 44.41 -30.27
C MET A 1 -37.17 44.15 -28.90
N LYS A 2 -37.27 42.93 -28.36
CA LYS A 2 -36.72 42.56 -27.03
C LYS A 2 -35.36 41.90 -27.22
N MET A 3 -34.29 42.54 -26.76
CA MET A 3 -32.95 41.95 -26.71
C MET A 3 -32.85 41.00 -25.51
N LYS A 4 -32.60 39.71 -25.76
CA LYS A 4 -32.26 38.74 -24.72
C LYS A 4 -30.79 38.95 -24.34
N LYS A 5 -30.52 39.27 -23.07
CA LYS A 5 -29.17 39.25 -22.50
C LYS A 5 -28.71 37.79 -22.42
N LEU A 6 -27.64 37.47 -23.13
CA LEU A 6 -26.96 36.18 -23.09
C LEU A 6 -25.96 36.23 -21.91
N LEU A 7 -26.27 35.59 -20.79
CA LEU A 7 -25.29 35.35 -19.74
C LEU A 7 -24.46 34.10 -20.11
N LEU A 8 -23.18 34.31 -20.41
CA LEU A 8 -22.18 33.25 -20.48
C LEU A 8 -21.77 32.85 -19.06
N LEU A 9 -22.16 31.64 -18.65
CA LEU A 9 -21.59 30.98 -17.47
C LEU A 9 -20.34 30.21 -17.91
N LEU A 10 -19.17 30.74 -17.55
CA LEU A 10 -17.89 30.04 -17.67
C LEU A 10 -17.85 28.89 -16.64
N PRO A 11 -17.43 27.67 -17.02
CA PRO A 11 -17.24 26.60 -16.05
C PRO A 11 -16.01 26.94 -15.21
N ILE A 12 -16.22 27.23 -13.92
CA ILE A 12 -15.15 27.28 -12.93
C ILE A 12 -14.63 25.85 -12.80
N SER A 13 -13.57 25.54 -13.53
CA SER A 13 -12.78 24.34 -13.34
C SER A 13 -12.20 24.37 -11.92
N PHE A 14 -12.86 23.67 -10.99
CA PHE A 14 -12.30 23.34 -9.69
C PHE A 14 -11.07 22.46 -9.93
N LEU A 15 -9.90 23.09 -9.97
CA LEU A 15 -8.63 22.39 -9.83
C LEU A 15 -8.58 21.84 -8.41
N THR A 16 -8.90 20.56 -8.23
CA THR A 16 -8.63 19.87 -6.98
C THR A 16 -7.12 19.89 -6.77
N LEU A 17 -6.65 20.70 -5.81
CA LEU A 17 -5.26 20.71 -5.38
C LEU A 17 -4.97 19.35 -4.74
N THR A 18 -4.41 18.42 -5.51
CA THR A 18 -3.69 17.27 -4.96
C THR A 18 -2.46 17.83 -4.27
N SER A 19 -2.58 18.08 -2.96
CA SER A 19 -1.45 18.47 -2.13
C SER A 19 -0.51 17.28 -2.00
N CYS A 20 0.62 17.32 -2.72
CA CYS A 20 1.74 16.42 -2.46
C CYS A 20 2.56 17.04 -1.34
N THR A 21 2.51 16.46 -0.15
CA THR A 21 3.52 16.74 0.88
C THR A 21 4.66 15.77 0.66
N VAL A 22 5.83 16.28 0.30
CA VAL A 22 7.07 15.50 0.27
C VAL A 22 7.62 15.53 1.68
N VAL A 23 7.51 14.41 2.39
CA VAL A 23 8.26 14.17 3.62
C VAL A 23 9.20 13.01 3.33
N ASP A 24 10.48 13.30 3.33
CA ASP A 24 11.58 12.33 3.32
C ASP A 24 11.59 11.27 2.19
N GLY A 25 11.42 11.71 0.93
CA GLY A 25 11.75 10.90 -0.25
C GLY A 25 10.87 9.67 -0.53
N GLN A 26 9.95 9.29 0.37
CA GLN A 26 8.96 8.24 0.12
C GLN A 26 7.67 8.85 -0.43
N THR A 27 7.33 8.49 -1.66
CA THR A 27 6.06 8.86 -2.27
C THR A 27 4.96 7.99 -1.66
N PHE A 28 4.28 8.49 -0.62
CA PHE A 28 3.09 7.83 -0.07
C PHE A 28 1.85 8.27 -0.86
N TRP A 29 1.32 7.37 -1.67
CA TRP A 29 0.08 7.62 -2.39
C TRP A 29 -1.10 7.23 -1.50
N PHE A 30 -1.82 8.23 -0.99
CA PHE A 30 -2.96 8.06 -0.07
C PHE A 30 -4.19 7.30 -0.66
N ASN A 31 -4.07 6.73 -1.85
CA ASN A 31 -5.07 5.91 -2.55
C ASN A 31 -4.54 4.53 -3.00
N GLU A 32 -3.36 4.10 -2.53
CA GLU A 32 -2.79 2.81 -2.94
C GLU A 32 -3.51 1.63 -2.27
N ILE A 33 -4.01 0.72 -3.09
CA ILE A 33 -4.33 -0.65 -2.67
C ILE A 33 -3.09 -1.47 -2.97
N LYS A 34 -2.56 -2.17 -1.97
CA LYS A 34 -1.39 -3.03 -2.14
C LYS A 34 -1.75 -4.48 -1.86
N THR A 35 -1.19 -5.39 -2.63
CA THR A 35 -1.37 -6.83 -2.45
C THR A 35 -0.07 -7.45 -1.99
N TYR A 36 -0.13 -8.34 -1.02
CA TYR A 36 1.01 -9.08 -0.52
C TYR A 36 0.72 -10.58 -0.51
N ARG A 37 1.68 -11.40 -0.93
CA ARG A 37 1.62 -12.85 -0.79
C ARG A 37 2.46 -13.30 0.39
N VAL A 38 1.82 -13.89 1.39
CA VAL A 38 2.49 -14.42 2.58
C VAL A 38 3.36 -15.60 2.19
N PHE A 39 4.58 -15.65 2.71
CA PHE A 39 5.47 -16.81 2.56
C PHE A 39 5.94 -17.38 3.90
N GLN A 40 5.74 -16.67 5.01
CA GLN A 40 6.05 -17.18 6.34
C GLN A 40 5.21 -16.48 7.41
N VAL A 41 4.44 -17.24 8.18
CA VAL A 41 3.77 -16.76 9.40
C VAL A 41 4.70 -16.90 10.62
N LEU A 42 4.75 -15.87 11.47
CA LEU A 42 5.56 -15.84 12.69
C LEU A 42 4.75 -16.30 13.92
N PRO A 43 5.42 -16.69 15.04
CA PRO A 43 4.75 -17.19 16.24
C PRO A 43 3.78 -16.20 16.91
N ASP A 44 3.96 -14.91 16.70
CA ASP A 44 3.09 -13.85 17.22
C ASP A 44 1.84 -13.59 16.34
N GLY A 45 1.75 -14.26 15.19
CA GLY A 45 0.68 -14.12 14.20
C GLY A 45 0.90 -13.00 13.18
N ASN A 46 2.04 -12.30 13.22
CA ASN A 46 2.49 -11.47 12.11
C ASN A 46 2.99 -12.35 10.96
N ALA A 47 3.17 -11.79 9.76
CA ALA A 47 3.62 -12.59 8.61
C ALA A 47 4.60 -11.84 7.72
N LEU A 48 5.66 -12.51 7.28
CA LEU A 48 6.50 -12.03 6.19
C LEU A 48 5.79 -12.32 4.86
N ALA A 49 5.73 -11.30 4.01
CA ALA A 49 5.04 -11.36 2.73
C ALA A 49 5.81 -10.56 1.67
N VAL A 50 5.64 -10.95 0.41
CA VAL A 50 6.21 -10.26 -0.75
C VAL A 50 5.11 -9.46 -1.45
N GLU A 51 5.38 -8.21 -1.82
CA GLU A 51 4.45 -7.38 -2.58
C GLU A 51 4.21 -7.96 -3.98
N CYS A 52 2.96 -7.87 -4.43
CA CYS A 52 2.51 -8.22 -5.77
C CYS A 52 2.08 -6.93 -6.49
N ASP A 53 2.30 -6.87 -7.81
CA ASP A 53 1.79 -5.75 -8.62
C ASP A 53 0.24 -5.78 -8.66
N SER A 54 -0.35 -6.98 -8.55
CA SER A 54 -1.80 -7.21 -8.56
C SER A 54 -2.26 -8.41 -7.72
N GLU A 55 -3.53 -8.37 -7.31
CA GLU A 55 -4.23 -9.49 -6.67
C GLU A 55 -4.39 -10.70 -7.59
N TYR A 56 -4.34 -10.51 -8.91
CA TYR A 56 -4.49 -11.58 -9.90
C TYR A 56 -3.16 -12.27 -10.26
N ASP A 57 -2.02 -11.73 -9.83
CA ASP A 57 -0.72 -12.25 -10.25
C ASP A 57 -0.46 -13.68 -9.74
N LYS A 58 -0.03 -14.57 -10.62
CA LYS A 58 0.35 -15.92 -10.18
C LYS A 58 1.59 -15.90 -9.27
N TYR A 59 2.50 -14.96 -9.51
CA TYR A 59 3.78 -14.82 -8.84
C TYR A 59 3.97 -13.37 -8.40
N CYS A 60 4.67 -13.16 -7.29
CA CYS A 60 4.89 -11.85 -6.71
C CYS A 60 6.41 -11.66 -6.52
N TYR A 61 6.91 -10.50 -6.94
CA TYR A 61 8.34 -10.22 -7.02
C TYR A 61 8.74 -8.86 -6.43
N GLY A 62 7.82 -8.19 -5.72
CA GLY A 62 8.07 -6.90 -5.09
C GLY A 62 8.88 -7.01 -3.79
N ASP A 63 8.83 -5.94 -3.00
CA ASP A 63 9.56 -5.88 -1.74
C ASP A 63 8.95 -6.77 -0.66
N VAL A 64 9.79 -7.20 0.29
CA VAL A 64 9.34 -7.95 1.47
C VAL A 64 8.89 -7.00 2.55
N ALA A 65 7.73 -7.27 3.16
CA ALA A 65 7.19 -6.57 4.30
C ALA A 65 6.81 -7.55 5.42
N LEU A 66 6.77 -7.06 6.66
CA LEU A 66 6.07 -7.73 7.76
C LEU A 66 4.64 -7.20 7.83
N LEU A 67 3.65 -8.05 7.56
CA LEU A 67 2.25 -7.74 7.78
C LEU A 67 1.91 -7.88 9.27
N ALA A 68 1.40 -6.80 9.87
CA ALA A 68 0.90 -6.82 11.22
C ALA A 68 -0.34 -7.74 11.34
N LYS A 69 -0.45 -8.48 12.44
CA LYS A 69 -1.56 -9.37 12.77
C LYS A 69 -2.90 -8.65 12.64
N ARG A 70 -3.89 -9.35 12.06
CA ARG A 70 -5.26 -8.87 11.84
C ARG A 70 -6.28 -9.83 12.44
N GLU A 71 -7.56 -9.47 12.32
CA GLU A 71 -8.69 -10.32 12.74
C GLU A 71 -8.68 -11.67 12.02
N LYS A 72 -8.39 -11.67 10.71
CA LYS A 72 -8.23 -12.91 9.93
C LYS A 72 -6.77 -13.39 10.03
N PRO A 73 -6.53 -14.65 10.42
CA PRO A 73 -5.18 -15.18 10.55
C PRO A 73 -4.51 -15.32 9.18
N PHE A 74 -3.19 -15.18 9.16
CA PHE A 74 -2.38 -15.46 7.99
C PHE A 74 -2.04 -16.95 7.89
N TYR A 75 -1.77 -17.43 6.67
CA TYR A 75 -1.17 -18.72 6.37
C TYR A 75 -0.34 -18.61 5.08
N ASP A 76 0.63 -19.51 4.90
CA ASP A 76 1.55 -19.44 3.78
C ASP A 76 0.81 -19.54 2.43
N GLY A 77 1.16 -18.66 1.51
CA GLY A 77 0.58 -18.58 0.17
C GLY A 77 -0.68 -17.73 0.05
N ILE A 78 -1.31 -17.29 1.15
CA ILE A 78 -2.46 -16.39 1.08
C ILE A 78 -2.05 -15.04 0.46
N LYS A 79 -2.94 -14.45 -0.34
CA LYS A 79 -2.85 -13.06 -0.76
C LYS A 79 -3.68 -12.17 0.17
N VAL A 80 -3.08 -11.05 0.57
CA VAL A 80 -3.70 -10.06 1.44
C VAL A 80 -3.70 -8.73 0.71
N THR A 81 -4.89 -8.22 0.41
CA THR A 81 -5.08 -6.91 -0.22
C THR A 81 -5.40 -5.88 0.87
N ILE A 82 -4.56 -4.85 0.99
CA ILE A 82 -4.64 -3.84 2.04
C ILE A 82 -4.95 -2.50 1.37
N PRO A 83 -6.12 -1.88 1.66
CA PRO A 83 -6.40 -0.54 1.20
C PRO A 83 -5.64 0.48 2.07
N LYS A 84 -4.91 1.38 1.43
CA LYS A 84 -4.17 2.47 2.08
C LYS A 84 -3.22 1.96 3.18
N PRO A 85 -2.27 1.08 2.84
CA PRO A 85 -1.35 0.52 3.82
C PRO A 85 -0.54 1.62 4.50
N THR A 86 -0.30 1.47 5.79
CA THR A 86 0.58 2.36 6.56
C THR A 86 1.83 1.65 7.02
N ILE A 87 2.96 2.35 7.02
CA ILE A 87 4.21 1.86 7.60
C ILE A 87 4.28 2.30 9.06
N GLU A 88 4.25 1.35 9.99
CA GLU A 88 4.25 1.62 11.44
C GLU A 88 5.65 1.51 12.07
N GLY A 89 6.64 1.07 11.29
CA GLY A 89 8.01 0.89 11.75
C GLY A 89 8.77 -0.11 10.89
N THR A 90 9.78 -0.73 11.48
CA THR A 90 10.60 -1.75 10.81
C THR A 90 10.73 -3.01 11.67
N TYR A 91 10.87 -4.15 11.00
CA TYR A 91 11.12 -5.44 11.60
C TYR A 91 12.44 -6.01 11.06
N ARG A 92 13.32 -6.45 11.96
CA ARG A 92 14.63 -7.01 11.62
C ARG A 92 14.63 -8.50 11.91
N TYR A 93 15.05 -9.31 10.95
CA TYR A 93 15.15 -10.76 11.08
C TYR A 93 16.39 -11.31 10.38
N GLU A 94 16.80 -12.50 10.78
CA GLU A 94 17.87 -13.26 10.14
C GLU A 94 17.25 -14.30 9.20
N THR A 95 17.74 -14.36 7.96
CA THR A 95 17.35 -15.41 7.01
C THR A 95 18.05 -16.72 7.34
N ARG A 96 17.59 -17.82 6.73
CA ARG A 96 18.25 -19.13 6.86
C ARG A 96 19.70 -19.15 6.37
N ASP A 97 20.07 -18.19 5.51
CA ASP A 97 21.43 -18.02 4.98
C ASP A 97 22.28 -17.07 5.85
N ASN A 98 21.84 -16.77 7.07
CA ASN A 98 22.49 -15.87 8.03
C ASN A 98 22.60 -14.41 7.54
N PHE A 99 21.71 -13.99 6.63
CA PHE A 99 21.62 -12.58 6.26
C PHE A 99 20.63 -11.85 7.16
N ILE A 100 21.07 -10.74 7.73
CA ILE A 100 20.19 -9.82 8.44
C ILE A 100 19.42 -8.98 7.42
N LYS A 101 18.09 -9.00 7.51
CA LYS A 101 17.19 -8.15 6.72
C LYS A 101 16.38 -7.27 7.66
N THR A 102 16.11 -6.05 7.21
CA THR A 102 15.18 -5.11 7.85
C THR A 102 14.10 -4.77 6.83
N VAL A 103 12.83 -4.94 7.21
CA VAL A 103 11.67 -4.75 6.34
C VAL A 103 10.64 -3.83 7.00
N PRO A 104 9.79 -3.12 6.24
CA PRO A 104 8.73 -2.30 6.83
C PRO A 104 7.69 -3.18 7.52
N ILE A 105 7.11 -2.66 8.61
CA ILE A 105 5.91 -3.21 9.22
C ILE A 105 4.70 -2.52 8.57
N VAL A 106 3.83 -3.31 7.95
CA VAL A 106 2.69 -2.83 7.16
C VAL A 106 1.36 -3.23 7.82
N ARG A 107 0.46 -2.25 7.96
CA ARG A 107 -0.90 -2.41 8.46
C ARG A 107 -1.94 -1.89 7.47
#